data_AF-A0A5B7BW55-F1
#
_entry.id   AF-A0A5B7BW55-F1
#
_cell.length_a   1.000
_cell.length_b   1.000
_cell.length_c   1.000
_cell.angle_alpha   90.00
_cell.angle_beta   90.00
_cell.angle_gamma   90.00
#
_symmetry.space_group_name_H-M   'P 1'
#
loop_
_entity.id
_entity.type
_entity.pdbx_description
1 polymer ?
#
loop_
_entity_poly.entity_id
_entity_poly.type
_entity_poly.pdbx_seq_one_letter_code
_entity_poly.pdbx_strand_id
1 'polypeptide(L)'
;MSPAQIEPTLPESSSVASSPSPSVPEGPVGGNRRFADLRGVQWRIDLGIFPSSSSTIDDLRRVTADSRRRYAALRRRLLVDPHVPKDGSNSPDPVMDNPLSQNPDSMWGRFFQNAELERMVDQDLSRLYPEHGSYFQTPGCQGMLRRILLLWCLRHPEYGYRQGMHELLAPLLYVLHVDLEHLSEVRKLYEDHFIDKFDGFSF
;
A
#
# COMPACT_ATOMS: atom_id res chain seq x y z
N MET A 1 74.23 -54.82 9.82
CA MET A 1 73.31 -55.99 9.88
C MET A 1 71.90 -55.48 9.67
N SER A 2 71.29 -55.77 8.51
CA SER A 2 69.82 -55.75 8.36
C SER A 2 69.23 -56.97 9.10
N PRO A 3 67.96 -57.01 9.54
CA PRO A 3 66.72 -56.87 8.74
C PRO A 3 65.63 -56.01 9.48
N ALA A 4 64.39 -55.75 9.04
CA ALA A 4 63.40 -56.59 8.38
C ALA A 4 62.19 -55.79 7.80
N GLN A 5 61.75 -56.21 6.60
CA GLN A 5 60.38 -56.49 6.07
C GLN A 5 59.29 -55.37 6.00
N ILE A 6 58.76 -54.99 4.81
CA ILE A 6 57.69 -55.60 3.96
C ILE A 6 56.33 -55.61 4.71
N GLU A 7 55.17 -55.12 4.26
CA GLU A 7 54.60 -54.38 3.11
C GLU A 7 53.12 -54.02 3.53
N PRO A 8 52.12 -53.73 2.67
CA PRO A 8 51.27 -52.53 2.74
C PRO A 8 49.79 -52.81 3.14
N THR A 9 48.94 -51.78 3.28
CA THR A 9 47.59 -51.64 2.66
C THR A 9 46.71 -50.57 3.32
N LEU A 10 46.38 -49.54 2.51
CA LEU A 10 45.09 -48.87 2.27
C LEU A 10 44.21 -48.27 3.41
N PRO A 11 43.35 -47.29 3.07
CA PRO A 11 42.99 -46.17 3.94
C PRO A 11 41.54 -46.23 4.47
N GLU A 12 41.31 -45.62 5.62
CA GLU A 12 39.98 -45.23 6.13
C GLU A 12 40.20 -44.08 7.12
N SER A 13 39.34 -43.10 7.36
CA SER A 13 38.12 -42.61 6.73
C SER A 13 37.88 -41.29 7.47
N SER A 14 37.84 -40.15 6.77
CA SER A 14 37.54 -38.85 7.39
C SER A 14 36.03 -38.68 7.53
N SER A 15 35.50 -38.98 8.71
CA SER A 15 34.09 -38.77 9.05
C SER A 15 33.84 -37.30 9.43
N VAL A 16 33.46 -36.48 8.46
CA VAL A 16 32.82 -35.17 8.72
C VAL A 16 31.32 -35.40 8.77
N ALA A 17 30.75 -35.35 9.97
CA ALA A 17 29.30 -35.39 10.16
C ALA A 17 28.69 -34.10 9.61
N SER A 18 27.97 -34.20 8.48
CA SER A 18 27.14 -33.13 7.94
C SER A 18 25.79 -33.12 8.66
N SER A 19 25.55 -32.08 9.46
CA SER A 19 24.21 -31.77 9.97
C SER A 19 23.28 -31.38 8.81
N PRO A 20 22.01 -31.80 8.79
CA PRO A 20 21.10 -31.43 7.71
C PRO A 20 20.67 -29.96 7.87
N SER A 21 20.93 -29.16 6.85
CA SER A 21 20.38 -27.82 6.70
C SER A 21 18.85 -27.88 6.70
N PRO A 22 18.13 -26.95 7.36
CA PRO A 22 16.68 -26.93 7.33
C PRO A 22 16.23 -26.61 5.90
N SER A 23 15.43 -27.52 5.34
CA SER A 23 14.78 -27.36 4.05
C SER A 23 13.87 -26.14 4.13
N VAL A 24 14.27 -25.04 3.48
CA VAL A 24 13.35 -23.96 3.14
C VAL A 24 12.24 -24.61 2.31
N PRO A 25 10.95 -24.44 2.65
CA PRO A 25 9.90 -24.98 1.82
C PRO A 25 10.01 -24.28 0.47
N GLU A 26 10.32 -25.05 -0.58
CA GLU A 26 10.25 -24.58 -1.95
C GLU A 26 8.82 -24.07 -2.17
N GLY A 27 8.69 -22.75 -2.25
CA GLY A 27 7.47 -22.12 -2.72
C GLY A 27 7.15 -22.62 -4.13
N PRO A 28 5.88 -22.55 -4.58
CA PRO A 28 5.44 -23.21 -5.78
C PRO A 28 6.29 -22.78 -6.97
N VAL A 29 6.99 -23.76 -7.55
CA VAL A 29 7.77 -23.65 -8.77
C VAL A 29 6.90 -23.03 -9.86
N GLY A 30 7.27 -21.81 -10.29
CA GLY A 30 7.05 -21.33 -11.65
C GLY A 30 5.62 -21.37 -12.19
N GLY A 31 4.60 -21.09 -11.38
CA GLY A 31 3.29 -20.79 -11.92
C GLY A 31 3.38 -19.52 -12.76
N ASN A 32 3.08 -19.58 -14.06
CA ASN A 32 3.07 -18.44 -14.96
C ASN A 32 2.08 -17.38 -14.42
N ARG A 33 2.58 -16.45 -13.61
CA ARG A 33 1.76 -15.40 -13.00
C ARG A 33 1.40 -14.46 -14.13
N ARG A 34 0.14 -14.52 -14.57
CA ARG A 34 -0.45 -13.66 -15.63
C ARG A 34 -0.07 -12.18 -15.53
N PHE A 35 0.28 -11.71 -14.34
CA PHE A 35 0.65 -10.33 -14.03
C PHE A 35 2.03 -10.19 -13.36
N ALA A 36 2.97 -11.11 -13.64
CA ALA A 36 4.30 -11.09 -13.04
C ALA A 36 5.01 -9.73 -13.19
N ASP A 37 4.87 -9.11 -14.36
CA ASP A 37 5.50 -7.83 -14.69
C ASP A 37 4.67 -6.61 -14.23
N LEU A 38 3.43 -6.83 -13.80
CA LEU A 38 2.52 -5.80 -13.28
C LEU A 38 2.35 -6.00 -11.77
N ARG A 39 3.39 -5.63 -11.01
CA ARG A 39 3.44 -5.85 -9.56
C ARG A 39 2.23 -5.29 -8.83
N GLY A 40 1.69 -4.15 -9.26
CA GLY A 40 0.51 -3.57 -8.62
C GLY A 40 -0.77 -4.37 -8.84
N VAL A 41 -0.90 -5.10 -9.95
CA VAL A 41 -2.02 -6.05 -10.16
C VAL A 41 -1.78 -7.31 -9.34
N GLN A 42 -0.56 -7.84 -9.40
CA GLN A 42 -0.21 -9.06 -8.67
C GLN A 42 -0.36 -8.89 -7.15
N TRP A 43 0.08 -7.77 -6.58
CA TRP A 43 -0.08 -7.47 -5.17
C TRP A 43 -1.55 -7.33 -4.76
N ARG A 44 -2.42 -6.80 -5.63
CA ARG A 44 -3.86 -6.77 -5.36
C ARG A 44 -4.48 -8.17 -5.31
N ILE A 45 -3.96 -9.13 -6.08
CA ILE A 45 -4.37 -10.54 -5.97
C ILE A 45 -3.83 -11.13 -4.66
N ASP A 46 -2.54 -10.94 -4.37
CA ASP A 46 -1.88 -11.52 -3.20
C ASP A 46 -2.48 -10.99 -1.88
N LEU A 47 -2.90 -9.73 -1.85
CA LEU A 47 -3.57 -9.07 -0.72
C LEU A 47 -5.08 -9.38 -0.64
N GLY A 48 -5.61 -10.23 -1.52
CA GLY A 48 -7.02 -10.63 -1.52
C GLY A 48 -8.00 -9.53 -1.95
N ILE A 49 -7.51 -8.45 -2.59
CA ILE A 49 -8.37 -7.40 -3.16
C ILE A 49 -9.07 -7.91 -4.42
N PHE A 50 -8.39 -8.76 -5.21
CA PHE A 50 -8.95 -9.44 -6.36
C PHE A 50 -9.14 -10.94 -6.08
N PRO A 51 -10.26 -11.53 -6.55
CA PRO A 51 -10.64 -12.89 -6.16
C PRO A 51 -9.69 -13.98 -6.65
N SER A 52 -9.04 -13.84 -7.81
CA SER A 52 -7.99 -14.77 -8.30
C SER A 52 -7.23 -14.19 -9.50
N SER A 53 -6.06 -14.77 -9.82
CA SER A 53 -5.32 -14.49 -11.07
C SER A 53 -6.05 -14.93 -12.34
N SER A 54 -7.01 -15.85 -12.20
CA SER A 54 -7.88 -16.35 -13.27
C SER A 54 -9.11 -15.47 -13.54
N SER A 55 -9.35 -14.40 -12.76
CA SER A 55 -10.52 -13.53 -12.95
C SER A 55 -10.50 -12.83 -14.32
N THR A 56 -11.69 -12.60 -14.89
CA THR A 56 -11.81 -11.88 -16.15
C THR A 56 -11.40 -10.41 -15.99
N ILE A 57 -11.01 -9.75 -17.07
CA ILE A 57 -10.65 -8.31 -17.02
C ILE A 57 -11.85 -7.48 -16.55
N ASP A 58 -13.07 -7.86 -16.93
CA ASP A 58 -14.29 -7.15 -16.52
C ASP A 58 -14.59 -7.34 -15.03
N ASP A 59 -14.29 -8.49 -14.44
CA ASP A 59 -14.36 -8.68 -12.99
C ASP A 59 -13.36 -7.76 -12.27
N LEU A 60 -12.11 -7.69 -12.74
CA LEU A 60 -11.09 -6.81 -12.16
C LEU A 60 -11.52 -5.34 -12.24
N ARG A 61 -12.09 -4.92 -13.38
CA ARG A 61 -12.65 -3.58 -13.59
C ARG A 61 -13.80 -3.29 -12.63
N ARG A 62 -14.75 -4.23 -12.49
CA ARG A 62 -15.90 -4.10 -11.58
C ARG A 62 -15.45 -3.93 -10.13
N VAL A 63 -14.60 -4.83 -9.63
CA VAL A 63 -14.09 -4.79 -8.25
C VAL A 63 -13.31 -3.51 -7.97
N THR A 64 -12.50 -3.05 -8.95
CA THR A 64 -11.78 -1.78 -8.85
C THR A 64 -12.74 -0.59 -8.77
N ALA A 65 -13.76 -0.55 -9.62
CA ALA A 65 -14.76 0.52 -9.63
C ALA A 65 -15.56 0.58 -8.33
N ASP A 66 -15.99 -0.58 -7.80
CA ASP A 66 -16.68 -0.66 -6.50
C ASP A 66 -15.81 -0.19 -5.35
N SER A 67 -14.55 -0.59 -5.32
CA SER A 67 -13.60 -0.17 -4.28
C SER A 67 -13.36 1.35 -4.31
N ARG A 68 -13.22 1.93 -5.51
CA ARG A 68 -13.10 3.39 -5.70
C ARG A 68 -14.36 4.13 -5.25
N ARG A 69 -15.55 3.61 -5.56
CA ARG A 69 -16.83 4.17 -5.09
C ARG A 69 -16.92 4.16 -3.56
N ARG A 70 -16.60 3.04 -2.92
CA ARG A 70 -16.57 2.94 -1.45
C ARG A 70 -15.59 3.92 -0.81
N TYR A 71 -14.37 4.01 -1.35
CA TYR A 71 -13.37 4.97 -0.88
C TYR A 71 -13.84 6.42 -1.04
N ALA A 72 -14.43 6.77 -2.19
CA ALA A 72 -14.95 8.11 -2.43
C ALA A 72 -16.10 8.48 -1.47
N ALA A 73 -17.01 7.53 -1.19
CA ALA A 73 -18.07 7.71 -0.21
C ALA A 73 -17.51 7.91 1.21
N LEU A 74 -16.51 7.10 1.59
CA LEU A 74 -15.86 7.21 2.89
C LEU A 74 -15.15 8.55 3.05
N ARG A 75 -14.40 8.98 2.03
CA ARG A 75 -13.72 10.28 2.00
C ARG A 75 -14.72 11.43 2.16
N ARG A 76 -15.84 11.40 1.44
CA ARG A 76 -16.87 12.44 1.54
C ARG A 76 -17.39 12.53 2.98
N ARG A 77 -17.72 11.39 3.58
CA ARG A 77 -18.27 11.32 4.94
C ARG A 77 -17.29 11.75 6.03
N LEU A 78 -16.01 11.39 5.92
CA LEU A 78 -15.05 11.58 7.02
C LEU A 78 -14.15 12.81 6.87
N LEU A 79 -13.87 13.27 5.64
CA LEU A 79 -12.94 14.38 5.40
C LEU A 79 -13.60 15.61 4.76
N VAL A 80 -14.76 15.48 4.10
CA VAL A 80 -15.40 16.62 3.40
C VAL A 80 -16.56 17.20 4.21
N ASP A 81 -17.39 16.35 4.80
CA ASP A 81 -18.53 16.78 5.63
C ASP A 81 -18.31 16.43 7.12
N PRO A 82 -17.39 17.08 7.84
CA PRO A 82 -17.32 16.95 9.29
C PRO A 82 -18.47 17.76 9.90
N HIS A 83 -19.68 17.18 9.92
CA HIS A 83 -20.88 17.70 10.59
C HIS A 83 -20.96 19.24 10.67
N VAL A 84 -21.26 19.89 9.54
CA VAL A 84 -22.03 21.14 9.62
C VAL A 84 -23.47 20.67 9.87
N PRO A 85 -24.11 20.99 11.02
CA PRO A 85 -25.52 20.69 11.22
C PRO A 85 -26.29 21.37 10.10
N LYS A 86 -26.88 20.59 9.19
CA LYS A 86 -27.59 21.11 8.01
C LYS A 86 -28.93 21.75 8.38
N ASP A 87 -29.38 21.53 9.61
CA ASP A 87 -30.61 22.08 10.16
C ASP A 87 -30.25 22.95 11.38
N GLY A 88 -30.55 24.24 11.31
CA GLY A 88 -30.37 25.22 12.39
C GLY A 88 -31.27 24.99 13.62
N SER A 89 -31.65 23.73 13.89
CA SER A 89 -32.56 23.33 14.99
C SER A 89 -31.84 22.79 16.21
N ASN A 90 -30.54 22.48 16.12
CA ASN A 90 -29.72 22.09 17.26
C ASN A 90 -28.62 23.16 17.43
N SER A 91 -28.93 24.25 18.13
CA SER A 91 -27.85 25.07 18.67
C SER A 91 -27.02 24.15 19.57
N PRO A 92 -25.71 23.97 19.31
CA PRO A 92 -24.90 23.20 20.23
C PRO A 92 -24.99 23.84 21.60
N ASP A 93 -25.15 23.04 22.65
CA ASP A 93 -25.17 23.56 24.01
C ASP A 93 -23.89 24.39 24.23
N PRO A 94 -24.00 25.72 24.44
CA PRO A 94 -22.84 26.61 24.53
C PRO A 94 -21.93 26.28 25.72
N VAL A 95 -22.40 25.49 26.68
CA VAL A 95 -21.58 24.96 27.79
C VAL A 95 -20.72 23.77 27.32
N MET A 96 -21.20 22.97 26.37
CA MET A 96 -20.53 21.76 25.88
C MET A 96 -19.54 22.05 24.74
N ASP A 97 -19.79 23.09 23.93
CA ASP A 97 -18.97 23.54 22.79
C ASP A 97 -18.05 24.73 23.12
N ASN A 98 -17.33 24.64 24.23
CA ASN A 98 -16.27 25.58 24.61
C ASN A 98 -14.87 25.05 24.18
N PRO A 99 -13.95 25.87 23.65
CA PRO A 99 -12.56 25.48 23.37
C PRO A 99 -11.79 24.90 24.56
N LEU A 100 -12.25 25.12 25.79
CA LEU A 100 -11.67 24.55 27.01
C LEU A 100 -12.39 23.27 27.51
N SER A 101 -13.41 22.80 26.79
CA SER A 101 -14.15 21.59 27.12
C SER A 101 -13.20 20.39 27.20
N GLN A 102 -13.22 19.68 28.33
CA GLN A 102 -12.45 18.45 28.52
C GLN A 102 -13.16 17.22 27.92
N ASN A 103 -14.35 17.41 27.35
CA ASN A 103 -15.10 16.32 26.72
C ASN A 103 -14.47 16.00 25.35
N PRO A 104 -13.93 14.77 25.14
CA PRO A 104 -13.35 14.38 23.86
C PRO A 104 -14.35 14.39 22.70
N ASP A 105 -15.64 14.21 23.00
CA ASP A 105 -16.71 14.20 21.99
C ASP A 105 -17.21 15.60 21.61
N SER A 106 -16.74 16.66 22.31
CA SER A 106 -17.05 18.05 21.96
C SER A 106 -16.52 18.43 20.58
N MET A 107 -17.09 19.48 19.98
CA MET A 107 -16.61 19.99 18.69
C MET A 107 -15.11 20.33 18.74
N TRP A 108 -14.67 20.97 19.83
CA TRP A 108 -13.28 21.36 20.04
C TRP A 108 -12.36 20.18 20.37
N GLY A 109 -12.82 19.23 21.19
CA GLY A 109 -12.07 18.00 21.47
C GLY A 109 -11.72 17.25 20.17
N ARG A 110 -12.72 17.06 19.31
CA ARG A 110 -12.55 16.42 17.99
C ARG A 110 -11.66 17.24 17.06
N PHE A 111 -11.79 18.57 17.07
CA PHE A 111 -10.93 19.46 16.28
C PHE A 111 -9.46 19.31 16.68
N PHE A 112 -9.14 19.41 17.97
CA PHE A 112 -7.76 19.30 18.45
C PHE A 112 -7.17 17.91 18.22
N GLN A 113 -7.97 16.85 18.40
CA GLN A 113 -7.55 15.48 18.06
C GLN A 113 -7.21 15.33 16.58
N ASN A 114 -8.06 15.87 15.69
CA ASN A 114 -7.80 15.82 14.25
C ASN A 114 -6.57 16.65 13.87
N ALA A 115 -6.40 17.84 14.46
CA ALA A 115 -5.23 18.68 14.22
C ALA A 115 -3.92 18.00 14.66
N GLU A 116 -3.93 17.34 15.82
CA GLU A 116 -2.76 16.59 16.30
C GLU A 116 -2.46 15.37 15.43
N LEU A 117 -3.50 14.64 14.99
CA LEU A 117 -3.37 13.54 14.03
C LEU A 117 -2.74 14.02 12.72
N GLU A 118 -3.22 15.13 12.17
CA GLU A 118 -2.66 15.74 10.96
C GLU A 118 -1.20 16.13 11.14
N ARG A 119 -0.85 16.76 12.27
CA ARG A 119 0.52 17.16 12.60
C ARG A 119 1.46 15.96 12.67
N MET A 120 1.04 14.87 13.31
CA MET A 120 1.85 13.64 13.41
C MET A 120 2.10 13.01 12.03
N VAL A 121 1.06 12.93 11.18
CA VAL A 121 1.19 12.41 9.82
C VAL A 121 2.14 13.27 9.00
N ASP A 122 1.99 14.60 9.05
CA ASP A 122 2.84 15.52 8.28
C ASP A 122 4.31 15.46 8.68
N GLN A 123 4.56 15.38 9.98
CA GLN A 123 5.92 15.26 10.51
C GLN A 123 6.61 14.01 9.95
N ASP A 124 5.92 12.87 9.95
CA ASP A 124 6.44 11.61 9.43
C ASP A 124 6.62 11.62 7.92
N LEU A 125 5.65 12.18 7.20
CA LEU A 125 5.70 12.31 5.76
C LEU A 125 6.85 13.19 5.26
N SER A 126 7.20 14.25 6.00
CA SER A 126 8.31 15.15 5.64
C SER A 126 9.69 14.45 5.62
N ARG A 127 9.83 13.32 6.32
CA ARG A 127 11.08 12.54 6.42
C ARG A 127 11.04 11.21 5.66
N LEU A 128 9.97 10.93 4.91
CA LEU A 128 9.80 9.67 4.19
C LEU A 128 10.76 9.56 2.98
N TYR A 129 11.68 8.60 3.05
CA TYR A 129 12.59 8.20 1.95
C TYR A 129 13.20 9.36 1.14
N PRO A 130 13.92 10.31 1.76
CA PRO A 130 14.47 11.49 1.08
C PRO A 130 15.46 11.14 -0.06
N GLU A 131 16.10 9.97 0.01
CA GLU A 131 17.11 9.51 -0.95
C GLU A 131 16.53 8.90 -2.25
N HIS A 132 15.27 8.45 -2.24
CA HIS A 132 14.69 7.62 -3.32
C HIS A 132 14.04 8.43 -4.46
N GLY A 133 14.73 9.49 -4.89
CA GLY A 133 14.19 10.45 -5.83
C GLY A 133 13.08 11.29 -5.19
N SER A 134 12.84 12.48 -5.75
CA SER A 134 11.88 13.43 -5.19
C SER A 134 10.42 12.94 -5.23
N TYR A 135 10.13 11.73 -5.71
CA TYR A 135 8.78 11.17 -5.85
C TYR A 135 7.96 11.28 -4.56
N PHE A 136 8.48 10.77 -3.44
CA PHE A 136 7.78 10.82 -2.16
C PHE A 136 7.61 12.24 -1.64
N GLN A 137 8.49 13.16 -2.04
CA GLN A 137 8.43 14.57 -1.66
C GLN A 137 7.55 15.41 -2.59
N THR A 138 7.01 14.84 -3.68
CA THR A 138 6.09 15.57 -4.56
C THR A 138 4.79 15.90 -3.82
N PRO A 139 4.20 17.10 -4.04
CA PRO A 139 2.93 17.47 -3.42
C PRO A 139 1.79 16.48 -3.73
N GLY A 140 1.82 15.89 -4.93
CA GLY A 140 0.85 14.86 -5.33
C GLY A 140 0.96 13.58 -4.49
N CYS A 141 2.17 13.05 -4.32
CA CYS A 141 2.41 11.85 -3.51
C CYS A 141 2.11 12.10 -2.03
N GLN A 142 2.63 13.18 -1.47
CA GLN A 142 2.39 13.58 -0.08
C GLN A 142 0.89 13.74 0.21
N GLY A 143 0.16 14.41 -0.70
CA GLY A 143 -1.29 14.57 -0.57
C GLY A 143 -2.07 13.25 -0.67
N MET A 144 -1.58 12.26 -1.41
CA MET A 144 -2.18 10.92 -1.44
C MET A 144 -1.92 10.16 -0.14
N LEU A 145 -0.67 10.10 0.31
CA LEU A 145 -0.28 9.41 1.54
C LEU A 145 -1.00 9.98 2.75
N ARG A 146 -0.95 11.32 2.94
CA ARG A 146 -1.65 12.01 4.03
C ARG A 146 -3.12 11.63 4.04
N ARG A 147 -3.80 11.78 2.90
CA ARG A 147 -5.23 11.52 2.81
C ARG A 147 -5.58 10.08 3.17
N ILE A 148 -4.83 9.09 2.68
CA ILE A 148 -5.08 7.67 2.97
C ILE A 148 -4.89 7.40 4.47
N LEU A 149 -3.81 7.89 5.07
CA LEU A 149 -3.50 7.70 6.49
C LEU A 149 -4.56 8.36 7.38
N LEU A 150 -4.95 9.60 7.10
CA LEU A 150 -6.02 10.30 7.84
C LEU A 150 -7.35 9.54 7.75
N LEU A 151 -7.74 9.12 6.55
CA LEU A 151 -8.96 8.33 6.35
C LEU A 151 -8.94 7.03 7.14
N TRP A 152 -7.80 6.33 7.17
CA TRP A 152 -7.65 5.10 7.91
C TRP A 152 -7.80 5.33 9.42
N CYS A 153 -7.15 6.36 9.96
CA CYS A 153 -7.19 6.69 11.38
C CYS A 153 -8.57 7.16 11.84
N LEU A 154 -9.25 8.00 11.03
CA LEU A 154 -10.63 8.43 11.32
C LEU A 154 -11.63 7.29 11.24
N ARG A 155 -11.35 6.26 10.42
CA ARG A 155 -12.21 5.07 10.33
C ARG A 155 -12.02 4.12 11.51
N HIS A 156 -10.83 4.10 12.10
CA HIS A 156 -10.42 3.21 13.18
C HIS A 156 -9.79 4.00 14.35
N PRO A 157 -10.60 4.80 15.07
CA PRO A 157 -10.12 5.65 16.17
C PRO A 157 -9.47 4.83 17.31
N GLU A 158 -9.82 3.55 17.45
CA GLU A 158 -9.27 2.64 18.45
C GLU A 158 -7.77 2.34 18.26
N TYR A 159 -7.24 2.48 17.04
CA TYR A 159 -5.82 2.25 16.76
C TYR A 159 -5.03 3.55 16.62
N GLY A 160 -5.66 4.58 16.04
CA GLY A 160 -5.03 5.87 15.76
C GLY A 160 -3.86 5.77 14.79
N TYR A 161 -3.12 6.86 14.64
CA TYR A 161 -1.89 6.88 13.87
C TYR A 161 -0.70 6.40 14.71
N ARG A 162 0.18 5.60 14.10
CA ARG A 162 1.45 5.18 14.70
C ARG A 162 2.59 5.42 13.74
N GLN A 163 3.72 5.86 14.30
CA GLN A 163 4.95 6.05 13.53
C GLN A 163 5.30 4.75 12.78
N GLY A 164 5.66 4.89 11.51
CA GLY A 164 5.95 3.78 10.59
C GLY A 164 4.78 3.39 9.68
N MET A 165 3.54 3.77 9.99
CA MET A 165 2.40 3.50 9.08
C MET A 165 2.59 4.11 7.68
N HIS A 166 3.20 5.28 7.60
CA HIS A 166 3.56 5.93 6.34
C HIS A 166 4.58 5.13 5.53
N GLU A 167 5.55 4.49 6.19
CA GLU A 167 6.56 3.63 5.56
C GLU A 167 5.97 2.31 5.05
N LEU A 168 4.93 1.79 5.70
CA LEU A 168 4.17 0.63 5.22
C LEU A 168 3.34 0.95 3.98
N LEU A 169 2.72 2.15 3.96
CA LEU A 169 1.89 2.59 2.85
C LEU A 169 2.73 2.96 1.60
N ALA A 170 3.92 3.52 1.81
CA ALA A 170 4.75 4.07 0.75
C ALA A 170 5.09 3.07 -0.37
N PRO A 171 5.54 1.82 -0.10
CA PRO A 171 5.79 0.82 -1.14
C PRO A 171 4.54 0.46 -1.95
N LEU A 172 3.37 0.39 -1.31
CA LEU A 172 2.10 0.09 -2.00
C LEU A 172 1.79 1.17 -3.05
N LEU A 173 2.01 2.44 -2.69
CA LEU A 173 1.78 3.56 -3.60
C LEU A 173 2.86 3.61 -4.70
N TYR A 174 4.12 3.36 -4.35
CA TYR A 174 5.23 3.38 -5.29
C TYR A 174 5.11 2.31 -6.38
N VAL A 175 4.69 1.09 -6.02
CA VAL A 175 4.45 0.03 -7.02
C VAL A 175 3.39 0.46 -8.05
N LEU A 176 2.33 1.14 -7.61
CA LEU A 176 1.32 1.67 -8.53
C LEU A 176 1.87 2.79 -9.42
N HIS A 177 2.77 3.62 -8.88
CA HIS A 177 3.44 4.65 -9.68
C HIS A 177 4.32 4.05 -10.77
N VAL A 178 5.12 3.03 -10.45
CA VAL A 178 5.96 2.33 -11.43
C VAL A 178 5.10 1.69 -12.53
N ASP A 179 4.00 1.03 -12.17
CA ASP A 179 3.07 0.47 -13.16
C ASP A 179 2.48 1.56 -14.09
N LEU A 180 2.22 2.76 -13.57
CA LEU A 180 1.71 3.90 -14.35
C LEU A 180 2.76 4.51 -15.27
N GLU A 181 4.01 4.65 -14.81
CA GLU A 181 5.12 5.09 -15.66
C GLU A 181 5.34 4.11 -16.80
N HIS A 182 5.34 2.80 -16.50
CA HIS A 182 5.43 1.77 -17.53
C HIS A 182 4.28 1.85 -18.55
N LEU A 183 3.04 2.06 -18.08
CA LEU A 183 1.90 2.29 -18.98
C LEU A 183 2.08 3.54 -19.87
N SER A 184 2.66 4.61 -19.32
CA SER A 184 2.96 5.84 -20.06
C SER A 184 3.99 5.58 -21.18
N GLU A 185 5.04 4.81 -20.88
CA GLU A 185 6.05 4.40 -21.87
C GLU A 185 5.44 3.54 -22.98
N VAL A 186 4.67 2.51 -22.61
CA VAL A 186 3.96 1.64 -23.56
C VAL A 186 3.01 2.47 -24.44
N ARG A 187 2.27 3.43 -23.85
CA ARG A 187 1.39 4.31 -24.62
C ARG A 187 2.14 5.14 -25.66
N LYS A 188 3.32 5.65 -25.32
CA LYS A 188 4.15 6.43 -26.27
C LYS A 188 4.69 5.55 -27.40
N LEU A 189 5.08 4.31 -27.11
CA LEU A 189 5.62 3.39 -28.11
C LEU A 189 4.56 2.85 -29.06
N TYR A 190 3.32 2.68 -28.58
CA TYR A 190 2.22 2.08 -29.33
C TYR A 190 1.05 3.06 -29.52
N GLU A 191 1.34 4.34 -29.74
CA GLU A 191 0.33 5.41 -29.82
C GLU A 191 -0.82 5.05 -30.78
N ASP A 192 -0.52 4.48 -31.94
CA ASP A 192 -1.49 4.05 -32.95
C ASP A 192 -2.51 3.01 -32.45
N HIS A 193 -2.18 2.23 -31.42
CA HIS A 193 -3.07 1.23 -30.82
C HIS A 193 -3.95 1.82 -29.71
N PHE A 194 -3.60 3.01 -29.20
CA PHE A 194 -4.38 3.73 -28.19
C PHE A 194 -5.28 4.81 -28.79
N ILE A 195 -5.02 5.25 -30.02
CA ILE A 195 -5.92 6.13 -30.76
C ILE A 195 -7.09 5.26 -31.26
N ASP A 196 -8.23 5.39 -30.60
CA ASP A 196 -9.47 4.76 -31.04
C ASP A 196 -9.93 5.43 -32.35
N LYS A 197 -9.64 4.80 -33.50
CA LYS A 197 -10.07 5.30 -34.82
C LYS A 197 -11.57 5.08 -35.08
N PHE A 198 -12.37 4.79 -34.04
CA PHE A 198 -13.82 4.66 -34.18
C PHE A 198 -14.54 5.98 -34.48
N ASP A 199 -13.96 7.13 -34.10
CA ASP A 199 -14.58 8.45 -34.32
C ASP A 199 -14.51 8.94 -35.78
N GLY A 200 -13.87 8.18 -36.68
CA GLY A 200 -13.64 8.56 -38.08
C GLY A 200 -14.68 8.08 -39.09
N PHE A 201 -15.62 7.22 -38.71
CA PHE A 201 -16.67 6.74 -39.61
C PHE A 201 -17.99 7.47 -39.31
N SER A 202 -18.06 8.74 -39.71
CA SER A 202 -19.35 9.36 -39.99
C SER A 202 -19.85 8.74 -41.31
N PHE A 203 -20.86 7.87 -41.22
CA PHE A 203 -21.65 7.44 -42.38
C PHE A 203 -22.47 8.60 -42.94
#